data_AF-A0A8H4SPX7-F1
#
_entry.id   AF-A0A8H4SPX7-F1
#
_cell.length_a   1.000
_cell.length_b   1.000
_cell.length_c   1.000
_cell.angle_alpha   90.00
_cell.angle_beta   90.00
_cell.angle_gamma   90.00
#
_symmetry.space_group_name_H-M   'P 1'
#
loop_
_entity.id
_entity.type
_entity.pdbx_description
1 polymer ?
#
loop_
_entity_poly.entity_id
_entity_poly.type
_entity_poly.pdbx_seq_one_letter_code
_entity_poly.pdbx_strand_id
1 'polypeptide(L)'
;MSNNNFQVAVVGLGALGSAAAYHAAIKGATVIGFEQYDFGNIYGSSHDTSRIVRTSYGSPDYVALARAAYKDWAELERRSGLQMLTITGGVVFFPKLAEDGASLNKFEKSMSTSEFMRSLDANRIPYEVLISQEVKKRWPSFDIASVAAMQYQARANGAVLKEKTRVDALVPDPNGNAMTIKTSRGQFYADKVVLACDAWTNKLITPLGTNIPLQIMQEQVTYYKPTDIVPFDDTKFPAGRDTSNNFMTPEERTFVPSDDLFNELSSFMGGLIPDKGQAIRTVTCQYAITPDRQFVISPLKNHPNVIVGLGGGHAFKFAPAIGRVLAELAIDGETKEDISNFGIPRFLSSIEPDKKKVLAVRIKIYHGPPGTGPNPWKVIIVLKELSLPWEFVWIPYSEINKEPYLSLNPNGRLPAMIDPNTNITLFESGAIVQYLIDQYDNKHLLSYPVDNLQEKWATNSWLMVQMSGQGPMFGQKMWFTYFHQKRNVETAISRYGEQSRRIMQVINDHLRKRRQELKLDIDSPVWLVGDRCTYGDLSFVPWNILLLTALFPDEELKPEEDYPEWFKWHQEMIARPAVAEALKERAHAMETMEDTAAAVLPQRED
;
A
#
# COMPACT_ATOMS: atom_id res chain seq x y z
N MET A 1 -5.91 -47.65 14.90
CA MET A 1 -6.58 -46.36 14.58
C MET A 1 -5.56 -45.27 14.86
N SER A 2 -5.37 -44.29 13.98
CA SER A 2 -4.47 -43.16 14.29
C SER A 2 -5.11 -42.31 15.38
N ASN A 3 -4.35 -42.02 16.44
CA ASN A 3 -4.83 -41.11 17.47
C ASN A 3 -4.76 -39.69 16.90
N ASN A 4 -5.92 -39.09 16.59
CA ASN A 4 -6.01 -37.74 16.02
C ASN A 4 -6.06 -36.64 17.09
N ASN A 5 -5.85 -37.00 18.36
CA ASN A 5 -5.85 -36.11 19.52
C ASN A 5 -4.41 -35.81 19.94
N PHE A 6 -4.09 -34.53 20.13
CA PHE A 6 -2.78 -33.99 20.50
C PHE A 6 -2.92 -32.97 21.62
N GLN A 7 -1.87 -32.68 22.37
CA GLN A 7 -1.89 -31.58 23.35
C GLN A 7 -1.69 -30.23 22.67
N VAL A 8 -0.82 -30.17 21.66
CA VAL A 8 -0.50 -28.93 20.92
C VAL A 8 -0.58 -29.16 19.42
N ALA A 9 -1.41 -28.36 18.74
CA ALA A 9 -1.37 -28.18 17.30
C ALA A 9 -0.62 -26.89 16.94
N VAL A 10 0.30 -26.94 15.98
CA VAL A 10 0.99 -25.77 15.43
C VAL A 10 0.57 -25.57 13.97
N VAL A 11 0.07 -24.39 13.62
CA VAL A 11 -0.38 -24.08 12.26
C VAL A 11 0.55 -23.04 11.62
N GLY A 12 1.10 -23.40 10.46
CA GLY A 12 2.21 -22.71 9.80
C GLY A 12 3.54 -23.20 10.36
N LEU A 13 4.38 -23.84 9.53
CA LEU A 13 5.70 -24.35 9.92
C LEU A 13 6.83 -23.54 9.26
N GLY A 14 6.66 -22.22 9.18
CA GLY A 14 7.77 -21.28 9.03
C GLY A 14 8.71 -21.30 10.24
N ALA A 15 9.59 -20.30 10.38
CA ALA A 15 10.59 -20.27 11.44
C ALA A 15 9.99 -20.35 12.85
N LEU A 16 8.98 -19.52 13.15
CA LEU A 16 8.34 -19.44 14.47
C LEU A 16 7.61 -20.75 14.82
N GLY A 17 6.82 -21.29 13.89
CA GLY A 17 6.07 -22.53 14.11
C GLY A 17 6.96 -23.76 14.18
N SER A 18 8.03 -23.84 13.38
CA SER A 18 9.02 -24.92 13.47
C SER A 18 9.75 -24.92 14.82
N ALA A 19 10.12 -23.73 15.32
CA ALA A 19 10.69 -23.58 16.66
C ALA A 19 9.69 -23.96 17.76
N ALA A 20 8.43 -23.51 17.68
CA ALA A 20 7.39 -23.85 18.65
C ALA A 20 7.12 -25.37 18.69
N ALA A 21 7.00 -26.03 17.53
CA ALA A 21 6.81 -27.47 17.44
C ALA A 21 8.00 -28.25 18.04
N TYR A 22 9.23 -27.79 17.79
CA TYR A 22 10.44 -28.36 18.39
C TYR A 22 10.46 -28.18 19.92
N HIS A 23 10.24 -26.97 20.43
CA HIS A 23 10.27 -26.69 21.87
C HIS A 23 9.14 -27.40 22.64
N ALA A 24 7.97 -27.59 22.03
CA ALA A 24 6.89 -28.39 22.60
C ALA A 24 7.23 -29.89 22.63
N ALA A 25 7.85 -30.42 21.57
CA ALA A 25 8.26 -31.83 21.50
C ALA A 25 9.34 -32.19 22.53
N ILE A 26 10.38 -31.36 22.71
CA ILE A 26 11.42 -31.61 23.73
C ILE A 26 10.91 -31.46 25.17
N LYS A 27 9.74 -30.84 25.38
CA LYS A 27 9.03 -30.83 26.67
C LYS A 27 8.16 -32.08 26.89
N GLY A 28 8.09 -32.98 25.91
CA GLY A 28 7.33 -34.23 26.01
C GLY A 28 5.84 -34.12 25.65
N ALA A 29 5.40 -32.99 25.09
CA ALA A 29 4.02 -32.86 24.63
C ALA A 29 3.77 -33.68 23.35
N THR A 30 2.54 -34.18 23.19
CA THR A 30 2.07 -34.72 21.91
C THR A 30 1.78 -33.59 20.94
N VAL A 31 2.62 -33.43 19.92
CA VAL A 31 2.59 -32.30 18.98
C VAL A 31 2.19 -32.74 17.56
N ILE A 32 1.27 -32.01 16.95
CA ILE A 32 1.01 -32.04 15.50
C ILE A 32 1.30 -30.67 14.87
N GLY A 33 1.98 -30.65 13.72
CA GLY A 33 2.29 -29.44 12.98
C GLY A 33 1.73 -29.47 11.56
N PHE A 34 1.16 -28.37 11.08
CA PHE A 34 0.56 -28.25 9.76
C PHE A 34 1.25 -27.18 8.91
N GLU A 35 1.70 -27.55 7.72
CA GLU A 35 2.18 -26.64 6.68
C GLU A 35 1.30 -26.83 5.42
N GLN A 36 0.87 -25.73 4.82
CA GLN A 36 -0.03 -25.78 3.66
C GLN A 36 0.70 -26.11 2.35
N TYR A 37 2.02 -25.89 2.32
CA TYR A 37 2.93 -26.23 1.21
C TYR A 37 3.90 -27.35 1.61
N ASP A 38 4.93 -27.63 0.80
CA ASP A 38 6.07 -28.49 1.16
C ASP A 38 6.85 -27.95 2.39
N PHE A 39 7.66 -28.80 3.05
CA PHE A 39 8.67 -28.28 3.97
C PHE A 39 9.80 -27.55 3.24
N GLY A 40 10.34 -26.49 3.87
CA GLY A 40 11.36 -25.62 3.24
C GLY A 40 10.85 -24.80 2.04
N ASN A 41 9.54 -24.69 1.85
CA ASN A 41 8.92 -24.03 0.70
C ASN A 41 9.27 -22.54 0.57
N ILE A 42 9.13 -22.02 -0.65
CA ILE A 42 9.35 -20.62 -1.02
C ILE A 42 8.07 -19.75 -1.00
N TYR A 43 7.03 -20.18 -0.27
CA TYR A 43 5.74 -19.48 -0.26
C TYR A 43 5.52 -18.59 0.97
N GLY A 44 6.24 -18.79 2.08
CA GLY A 44 6.14 -17.96 3.29
C GLY A 44 7.42 -17.20 3.67
N SER A 45 7.29 -16.22 4.56
CA SER A 45 8.27 -15.21 4.99
C SER A 45 9.64 -15.71 5.52
N SER A 46 9.80 -17.02 5.70
CA SER A 46 10.98 -17.67 6.31
C SER A 46 11.96 -18.28 5.30
N HIS A 47 11.65 -18.30 4.00
CA HIS A 47 12.50 -18.95 2.99
C HIS A 47 13.77 -18.14 2.65
N ASP A 48 14.66 -18.72 1.84
CA ASP A 48 15.94 -18.15 1.38
C ASP A 48 17.15 -18.33 2.33
N THR A 49 18.36 -18.11 1.83
CA THR A 49 19.60 -18.70 2.40
C THR A 49 20.29 -17.90 3.51
N SER A 50 19.73 -16.78 3.99
CA SER A 50 20.31 -16.08 5.15
C SER A 50 19.32 -15.13 5.82
N ARG A 51 19.57 -14.81 7.10
CA ARG A 51 18.83 -13.82 7.89
C ARG A 51 19.73 -13.14 8.93
N ILE A 52 19.62 -11.82 9.05
CA ILE A 52 20.37 -11.02 10.04
C ILE A 52 19.85 -11.31 11.46
N VAL A 53 20.75 -11.74 12.35
CA VAL A 53 20.54 -11.77 13.81
C VAL A 53 21.30 -10.59 14.43
N ARG A 54 20.65 -9.77 15.28
CA ARG A 54 21.26 -8.58 15.91
C ARG A 54 20.65 -8.28 17.28
N THR A 55 21.47 -7.81 18.21
CA THR A 55 21.05 -7.19 19.47
C THR A 55 20.82 -5.69 19.36
N SER A 56 21.39 -5.02 18.35
CA SER A 56 21.24 -3.57 18.15
C SER A 56 19.80 -3.20 17.76
N TYR A 57 19.03 -2.68 18.71
CA TYR A 57 17.65 -2.21 18.54
C TYR A 57 17.47 -0.91 19.33
N GLY A 58 16.62 0.01 18.87
CA GLY A 58 16.23 1.23 19.60
C GLY A 58 15.12 1.03 20.63
N SER A 59 15.01 -0.17 21.22
CA SER A 59 13.98 -0.51 22.21
C SER A 59 14.52 -1.61 23.16
N PRO A 60 14.63 -1.35 24.48
CA PRO A 60 15.29 -2.25 25.42
C PRO A 60 14.75 -3.68 25.45
N ASP A 61 13.43 -3.86 25.31
CA ASP A 61 12.75 -5.15 25.39
C ASP A 61 13.16 -6.07 24.23
N TYR A 62 13.32 -5.50 23.02
CA TYR A 62 13.85 -6.22 21.86
C TYR A 62 15.33 -6.59 22.03
N VAL A 63 16.13 -5.76 22.71
CA VAL A 63 17.52 -6.10 23.03
C VAL A 63 17.55 -7.26 24.03
N ALA A 64 16.70 -7.25 25.06
CA ALA A 64 16.60 -8.32 26.05
C ALA A 64 16.18 -9.66 25.39
N LEU A 65 15.11 -9.65 24.59
CA LEU A 65 14.65 -10.84 23.85
C LEU A 65 15.68 -11.32 22.81
N ALA A 66 16.45 -10.41 22.19
CA ALA A 66 17.53 -10.79 21.28
C ALA A 66 18.64 -11.54 22.03
N ARG A 67 19.04 -11.08 23.21
CA ARG A 67 20.03 -11.76 24.07
C ARG A 67 19.58 -13.16 24.47
N ALA A 68 18.28 -13.35 24.76
CA ALA A 68 17.71 -14.67 25.01
C ALA A 68 17.82 -15.58 23.76
N ALA A 69 17.46 -15.06 22.59
CA ALA A 69 17.53 -15.80 21.32
C ALA A 69 18.94 -16.31 20.99
N TYR A 70 20.02 -15.57 21.29
CA TYR A 70 21.40 -16.06 21.10
C TYR A 70 21.71 -17.33 21.93
N LYS A 71 21.17 -17.43 23.15
CA LYS A 71 21.28 -18.65 23.98
C LYS A 71 20.51 -19.81 23.37
N ASP A 72 19.28 -19.55 22.91
CA ASP A 72 18.42 -20.57 22.32
C ASP A 72 18.97 -21.08 20.95
N TRP A 73 19.59 -20.19 20.15
CA TRP A 73 20.33 -20.58 18.94
C TRP A 73 21.51 -21.51 19.27
N ALA A 74 22.38 -21.14 20.21
CA ALA A 74 23.53 -21.96 20.59
C ALA A 74 23.12 -23.35 21.13
N GLU A 75 22.02 -23.43 21.89
CA GLU A 75 21.48 -24.72 22.37
C GLU A 75 20.88 -25.56 21.23
N LEU A 76 20.26 -24.91 20.22
CA LEU A 76 19.75 -25.58 19.02
C LEU A 76 20.88 -26.12 18.13
N GLU A 77 21.96 -25.36 17.92
CA GLU A 77 23.17 -25.82 17.24
C GLU A 77 23.78 -27.03 17.98
N ARG A 78 23.98 -26.91 19.30
CA ARG A 78 24.55 -27.97 20.14
C ARG A 78 23.74 -29.28 20.10
N ARG A 79 22.40 -29.20 20.04
CA ARG A 79 21.51 -30.39 19.97
C ARG A 79 21.39 -30.97 18.58
N SER A 80 21.46 -30.15 17.54
CA SER A 80 21.30 -30.60 16.15
C SER A 80 22.61 -31.07 15.51
N GLY A 81 23.76 -30.63 16.02
CA GLY A 81 25.06 -30.87 15.39
C GLY A 81 25.29 -30.03 14.12
N LEU A 82 24.43 -29.04 13.86
CA LEU A 82 24.49 -28.18 12.69
C LEU A 82 24.84 -26.75 13.12
N GLN A 83 25.80 -26.14 12.42
CA GLN A 83 26.05 -24.71 12.53
C GLN A 83 24.93 -23.94 11.82
N MET A 84 24.30 -22.99 12.52
CA MET A 84 23.18 -22.17 12.06
C MET A 84 23.41 -20.68 12.28
N LEU A 85 24.36 -20.30 13.13
CA LEU A 85 24.62 -18.92 13.52
C LEU A 85 26.10 -18.56 13.37
N THR A 86 26.40 -17.76 12.35
CA THR A 86 27.72 -17.13 12.17
C THR A 86 27.72 -15.76 12.85
N ILE A 87 28.60 -15.55 13.83
CA ILE A 87 28.71 -14.27 14.54
C ILE A 87 29.60 -13.31 13.72
N THR A 88 29.00 -12.64 12.74
CA THR A 88 29.69 -11.69 11.84
C THR A 88 29.90 -10.29 12.43
N GLY A 89 29.23 -9.98 13.55
CA GLY A 89 28.98 -8.59 13.94
C GLY A 89 27.94 -7.93 13.01
N GLY A 90 27.77 -6.61 13.11
CA GLY A 90 26.85 -5.88 12.23
C GLY A 90 27.04 -4.37 12.30
N VAL A 91 26.83 -3.71 11.16
CA VAL A 91 26.92 -2.25 11.00
C VAL A 91 25.51 -1.70 10.79
N VAL A 92 25.17 -0.62 11.49
CA VAL A 92 23.91 0.12 11.31
C VAL A 92 24.28 1.51 10.81
N PHE A 93 23.85 1.84 9.59
CA PHE A 93 24.05 3.16 9.00
C PHE A 93 22.87 4.07 9.34
N PHE A 94 23.17 5.27 9.80
CA PHE A 94 22.18 6.32 10.04
C PHE A 94 22.36 7.42 8.99
N PRO A 95 21.28 7.99 8.42
CA PRO A 95 21.40 9.20 7.62
C PRO A 95 21.96 10.33 8.49
N LYS A 96 22.71 11.26 7.89
CA LYS A 96 23.14 12.48 8.57
C LYS A 96 21.93 13.39 8.79
N LEU A 97 21.18 13.12 9.84
CA LEU A 97 20.05 13.94 10.27
C LEU A 97 20.56 15.34 10.63
N ALA A 98 19.75 16.35 10.32
CA ALA A 98 19.89 17.66 10.97
C ALA A 98 19.66 17.48 12.48
N GLU A 99 20.26 18.38 13.28
CA GLU A 99 20.45 18.25 14.73
C GLU A 99 19.22 17.77 15.50
N ASP A 100 19.45 16.98 16.57
CA ASP A 100 18.44 16.36 17.43
C ASP A 100 17.39 17.39 17.94
N GLY A 101 16.26 17.54 17.22
CA GLY A 101 15.29 18.60 17.53
C GLY A 101 13.93 18.50 16.83
N ALA A 102 12.89 18.21 17.63
CA ALA A 102 11.48 18.62 17.45
C ALA A 102 10.58 18.04 16.33
N SER A 103 11.07 17.47 15.23
CA SER A 103 10.18 17.08 14.09
C SER A 103 10.03 15.58 13.77
N LEU A 104 10.75 14.69 14.46
CA LEU A 104 10.68 13.24 14.22
C LEU A 104 9.52 12.54 14.96
N ASN A 105 8.83 11.64 14.27
CA ASN A 105 7.78 10.77 14.81
C ASN A 105 8.37 9.62 15.68
N LYS A 106 7.52 8.82 16.34
CA LYS A 106 7.95 7.78 17.30
C LYS A 106 8.84 6.70 16.65
N PHE A 107 8.58 6.33 15.39
CA PHE A 107 9.37 5.36 14.63
C PHE A 107 10.69 5.97 14.13
N GLU A 108 10.66 7.20 13.62
CA GLU A 108 11.88 7.92 13.23
C GLU A 108 12.83 8.14 14.42
N LYS A 109 12.28 8.47 15.60
CA LYS A 109 13.04 8.57 16.86
C LYS A 109 13.67 7.24 17.26
N SER A 110 12.94 6.12 17.18
CA SER A 110 13.49 4.80 17.51
C SER A 110 14.55 4.31 16.52
N MET A 111 14.70 4.98 15.37
CA MET A 111 15.79 4.79 14.41
C MET A 111 16.89 5.87 14.49
N SER A 112 16.92 6.69 15.54
CA SER A 112 18.04 7.61 15.79
C SER A 112 19.22 6.91 16.44
N THR A 113 20.45 7.37 16.15
CA THR A 113 21.67 6.92 16.82
C THR A 113 21.55 7.04 18.34
N SER A 114 20.97 8.15 18.81
CA SER A 114 20.81 8.50 20.23
C SER A 114 19.84 7.59 21.00
N GLU A 115 18.79 7.03 20.38
CA GLU A 115 17.94 5.99 21.00
C GLU A 115 18.58 4.60 20.92
N PHE A 116 19.25 4.26 19.81
CA PHE A 116 19.99 2.99 19.67
C PHE A 116 21.08 2.85 20.75
N MET A 117 21.90 3.88 20.95
CA MET A 117 22.94 3.89 21.99
C MET A 117 22.34 3.67 23.39
N ARG A 118 21.33 4.48 23.78
CA ARG A 118 20.64 4.35 25.07
C ARG A 118 20.04 2.97 25.31
N SER A 119 19.47 2.34 24.29
CA SER A 119 18.88 1.00 24.41
C SER A 119 19.92 -0.11 24.58
N LEU A 120 21.09 0.03 23.94
CA LEU A 120 22.24 -0.86 24.12
C LEU A 120 22.89 -0.67 25.49
N ASP A 121 23.07 0.57 25.94
CA ASP A 121 23.60 0.92 27.26
C ASP A 121 22.73 0.34 28.39
N ALA A 122 21.40 0.50 28.29
CA ALA A 122 20.43 -0.07 29.23
C ALA A 122 20.55 -1.60 29.37
N ASN A 123 20.96 -2.28 28.30
CA ASN A 123 21.17 -3.74 28.26
C ASN A 123 22.64 -4.17 28.42
N ARG A 124 23.57 -3.22 28.63
CA ARG A 124 25.02 -3.44 28.73
C ARG A 124 25.60 -4.18 27.52
N ILE A 125 25.10 -3.87 26.32
CA ILE A 125 25.65 -4.37 25.06
C ILE A 125 26.81 -3.46 24.61
N PRO A 126 28.03 -3.98 24.42
CA PRO A 126 29.14 -3.17 23.92
C PRO A 126 28.92 -2.79 22.45
N TYR A 127 29.27 -1.55 22.09
CA TYR A 127 29.24 -1.04 20.72
C TYR A 127 30.41 -0.06 20.47
N GLU A 128 30.67 0.25 19.20
CA GLU A 128 31.67 1.21 18.74
C GLU A 128 30.99 2.15 17.72
N VAL A 129 31.23 3.45 17.82
CA VAL A 129 30.73 4.45 16.84
C VAL A 129 31.84 4.71 15.84
N LEU A 130 31.56 4.52 14.55
CA LEU A 130 32.58 4.57 13.49
C LEU A 130 32.26 5.61 12.42
N ILE A 131 33.30 6.25 11.90
CA ILE A 131 33.19 7.09 10.71
C ILE A 131 33.29 6.25 9.43
N SER A 132 32.80 6.80 8.32
CA SER A 132 32.71 6.10 7.02
C SER A 132 34.03 5.52 6.50
N GLN A 133 35.17 6.12 6.86
CA GLN A 133 36.51 5.62 6.51
C GLN A 133 36.89 4.35 7.29
N GLU A 134 36.47 4.24 8.55
CA GLU A 134 36.77 3.10 9.42
C GLU A 134 35.91 1.90 9.06
N VAL A 135 34.62 2.13 8.77
CA VAL A 135 33.70 1.11 8.27
C VAL A 135 34.26 0.46 7.00
N LYS A 136 34.78 1.27 6.06
CA LYS A 136 35.33 0.81 4.78
C LYS A 136 36.61 -0.03 4.92
N LYS A 137 37.24 -0.05 6.10
CA LYS A 137 38.48 -0.80 6.39
C LYS A 137 38.23 -2.16 7.06
N ARG A 138 37.05 -2.38 7.64
CA ARG A 138 36.90 -3.33 8.77
C ARG A 138 36.06 -4.57 8.48
N TRP A 139 35.13 -4.53 7.51
CA TRP A 139 34.21 -5.66 7.25
C TRP A 139 33.87 -5.82 5.76
N PRO A 140 34.34 -6.91 5.12
CA PRO A 140 34.03 -7.08 3.71
C PRO A 140 33.33 -8.43 3.31
N SER A 141 33.12 -9.43 4.19
CA SER A 141 32.44 -10.73 3.83
C SER A 141 31.42 -11.31 4.86
N PHE A 142 30.72 -12.41 4.47
CA PHE A 142 30.04 -13.50 5.25
C PHE A 142 28.49 -13.74 5.16
N ASP A 143 28.04 -15.00 5.40
CA ASP A 143 26.81 -15.70 4.88
C ASP A 143 26.15 -16.74 5.89
N ILE A 144 25.10 -17.51 5.47
CA ILE A 144 24.51 -18.83 5.99
C ILE A 144 23.00 -18.86 6.46
N ALA A 145 22.33 -20.05 6.33
CA ALA A 145 20.86 -20.37 6.49
C ALA A 145 20.48 -21.35 7.64
N SER A 146 19.19 -21.44 8.06
CA SER A 146 18.82 -22.23 9.27
C SER A 146 17.46 -23.00 9.41
N VAL A 147 16.41 -22.83 8.59
CA VAL A 147 15.04 -23.32 8.93
C VAL A 147 14.88 -24.86 9.02
N ALA A 148 15.47 -25.62 8.09
CA ALA A 148 15.20 -27.05 7.95
C ALA A 148 15.59 -27.89 9.18
N ALA A 149 16.59 -27.42 9.95
CA ALA A 149 17.07 -28.10 11.14
C ALA A 149 16.01 -28.18 12.27
N MET A 150 15.20 -27.12 12.44
CA MET A 150 14.14 -27.09 13.46
C MET A 150 13.06 -28.15 13.16
N GLN A 151 12.67 -28.28 11.90
CA GLN A 151 11.67 -29.25 11.45
C GLN A 151 12.15 -30.69 11.61
N TYR A 152 13.42 -30.95 11.31
CA TYR A 152 14.05 -32.25 11.58
C TYR A 152 14.07 -32.58 13.08
N GLN A 153 14.50 -31.64 13.93
CA GLN A 153 14.59 -31.85 15.37
C GLN A 153 13.21 -32.02 16.04
N ALA A 154 12.18 -31.30 15.60
CA ALA A 154 10.81 -31.53 16.07
C ALA A 154 10.36 -32.98 15.80
N ARG A 155 10.59 -33.49 14.59
CA ARG A 155 10.26 -34.89 14.22
C ARG A 155 11.09 -35.92 14.99
N ALA A 156 12.38 -35.66 15.19
CA ALA A 156 13.27 -36.53 15.97
C ALA A 156 12.82 -36.66 17.44
N ASN A 157 12.14 -35.65 17.97
CA ASN A 157 11.55 -35.65 19.32
C ASN A 157 10.05 -36.01 19.33
N GLY A 158 9.54 -36.66 18.28
CA GLY A 158 8.20 -37.26 18.25
C GLY A 158 7.05 -36.38 17.70
N ALA A 159 7.32 -35.15 17.23
CA ALA A 159 6.27 -34.33 16.62
C ALA A 159 5.83 -34.88 15.25
N VAL A 160 4.51 -34.91 15.01
CA VAL A 160 3.92 -35.30 13.73
C VAL A 160 3.77 -34.06 12.85
N LEU A 161 4.70 -33.84 11.92
CA LEU A 161 4.58 -32.73 10.96
C LEU A 161 3.89 -33.18 9.67
N LYS A 162 2.97 -32.34 9.16
CA LYS A 162 2.17 -32.56 7.95
C LYS A 162 2.37 -31.41 6.95
N GLU A 163 3.12 -31.65 5.89
CA GLU A 163 3.17 -30.77 4.72
C GLU A 163 1.93 -30.93 3.82
N LYS A 164 1.73 -29.99 2.88
CA LYS A 164 0.61 -29.95 1.91
C LYS A 164 -0.75 -30.15 2.56
N THR A 165 -0.92 -29.64 3.78
CA THR A 165 -2.08 -29.83 4.65
C THR A 165 -2.51 -28.47 5.19
N ARG A 166 -3.23 -27.72 4.36
CA ARG A 166 -3.82 -26.44 4.76
C ARG A 166 -4.88 -26.67 5.84
N VAL A 167 -4.84 -25.86 6.90
CA VAL A 167 -5.92 -25.71 7.88
C VAL A 167 -6.92 -24.70 7.31
N ASP A 168 -8.18 -25.11 7.20
CA ASP A 168 -9.26 -24.30 6.61
C ASP A 168 -10.12 -23.62 7.69
N ALA A 169 -10.23 -24.21 8.88
CA ALA A 169 -10.94 -23.61 10.02
C ALA A 169 -10.49 -24.19 11.36
N LEU A 170 -10.59 -23.35 12.40
CA LEU A 170 -10.55 -23.77 13.80
C LEU A 170 -11.96 -23.71 14.38
N VAL A 171 -12.40 -24.75 15.08
CA VAL A 171 -13.71 -24.80 15.74
C VAL A 171 -13.51 -25.18 17.22
N PRO A 172 -13.86 -24.30 18.18
CA PRO A 172 -13.85 -24.66 19.59
C PRO A 172 -14.78 -25.84 19.88
N ASP A 173 -14.36 -26.76 20.74
CA ASP A 173 -15.25 -27.77 21.30
C ASP A 173 -16.33 -27.09 22.18
N PRO A 174 -17.61 -27.50 22.14
CA PRO A 174 -18.67 -26.98 23.01
C PRO A 174 -18.34 -27.00 24.51
N ASN A 175 -17.46 -27.90 24.96
CA ASN A 175 -17.00 -28.03 26.34
C ASN A 175 -15.78 -27.16 26.68
N GLY A 176 -15.26 -26.38 25.72
CA GLY A 176 -14.21 -25.38 25.93
C GLY A 176 -12.78 -25.90 26.14
N ASN A 177 -12.58 -27.21 26.25
CA ASN A 177 -11.29 -27.81 26.62
C ASN A 177 -10.34 -28.08 25.44
N ALA A 178 -10.85 -28.14 24.21
CA ALA A 178 -10.08 -28.46 23.02
C ALA A 178 -10.58 -27.71 21.77
N MET A 179 -9.78 -27.75 20.71
CA MET A 179 -10.06 -27.19 19.39
C MET A 179 -10.09 -28.31 18.35
N THR A 180 -11.12 -28.31 17.49
CA THR A 180 -11.13 -29.10 16.25
C THR A 180 -10.43 -28.31 15.14
N ILE A 181 -9.36 -28.87 14.59
CA ILE A 181 -8.61 -28.35 13.45
C ILE A 181 -9.14 -29.02 12.18
N LYS A 182 -9.90 -28.26 11.37
CA LYS A 182 -10.40 -28.72 10.07
C LYS A 182 -9.35 -28.45 9.00
N THR A 183 -8.96 -29.48 8.26
CA THR A 183 -7.94 -29.40 7.22
C THR A 183 -8.40 -30.00 5.90
N SER A 184 -7.74 -29.58 4.83
CA SER A 184 -7.79 -30.16 3.49
C SER A 184 -7.53 -31.68 3.42
N ARG A 185 -7.05 -32.32 4.50
CA ARG A 185 -6.81 -33.78 4.59
C ARG A 185 -7.50 -34.45 5.77
N GLY A 186 -8.54 -33.84 6.34
CA GLY A 186 -9.34 -34.40 7.44
C GLY A 186 -9.35 -33.53 8.70
N GLN A 187 -9.78 -34.12 9.82
CA GLN A 187 -9.94 -33.42 11.10
C GLN A 187 -9.00 -33.98 12.17
N PHE A 188 -8.46 -33.07 12.97
CA PHE A 188 -7.59 -33.34 14.12
C PHE A 188 -8.08 -32.54 15.32
N TYR A 189 -7.68 -32.93 16.52
CA TYR A 189 -8.09 -32.31 17.77
C TYR A 189 -6.86 -31.95 18.59
N ALA A 190 -6.84 -30.75 19.17
CA ALA A 190 -5.80 -30.39 20.14
C ALA A 190 -6.32 -29.50 21.27
N ASP A 191 -5.77 -29.71 22.48
CA ASP A 191 -6.11 -28.91 23.67
C ASP A 191 -5.72 -27.43 23.45
N LYS A 192 -4.59 -27.20 22.78
CA LYS A 192 -4.05 -25.88 22.42
C LYS A 192 -3.68 -25.77 20.94
N VAL A 193 -3.83 -24.57 20.37
CA VAL A 193 -3.43 -24.26 19.00
C VAL A 193 -2.51 -23.04 18.98
N VAL A 194 -1.30 -23.22 18.46
CA VAL A 194 -0.35 -22.14 18.16
C VAL A 194 -0.51 -21.72 16.70
N LEU A 195 -0.87 -20.47 16.46
CA LEU A 195 -0.98 -19.86 15.13
C LEU A 195 0.30 -19.09 14.80
N ALA A 196 1.14 -19.68 13.94
CA ALA A 196 2.35 -19.08 13.38
C ALA A 196 2.19 -18.87 11.85
N CYS A 197 1.01 -18.39 11.44
CA CYS A 197 0.55 -18.32 10.06
C CYS A 197 0.90 -17.03 9.31
N ASP A 198 1.60 -16.08 9.96
CA ASP A 198 2.00 -14.76 9.41
C ASP A 198 0.88 -14.09 8.59
N ALA A 199 1.05 -13.91 7.27
CA ALA A 199 0.08 -13.29 6.36
C ALA A 199 -1.32 -13.97 6.33
N TRP A 200 -1.41 -15.26 6.67
CA TRP A 200 -2.68 -16.00 6.68
C TRP A 200 -3.41 -15.97 8.03
N THR A 201 -2.83 -15.36 9.08
CA THR A 201 -3.34 -15.41 10.46
C THR A 201 -4.81 -15.01 10.59
N ASN A 202 -5.23 -13.91 9.96
CA ASN A 202 -6.62 -13.44 10.02
C ASN A 202 -7.64 -14.46 9.50
N LYS A 203 -7.31 -15.27 8.48
CA LYS A 203 -8.23 -16.28 7.95
C LYS A 203 -8.70 -17.29 9.00
N LEU A 204 -7.89 -17.53 10.04
CA LEU A 204 -8.20 -18.47 11.11
C LEU A 204 -8.75 -17.80 12.38
N ILE A 205 -8.48 -16.52 12.63
CA ILE A 205 -8.97 -15.81 13.84
C ILE A 205 -10.22 -14.97 13.61
N THR A 206 -10.48 -14.43 12.41
CA THR A 206 -11.69 -13.65 12.13
C THR A 206 -12.97 -14.45 12.37
N PRO A 207 -13.08 -15.75 12.01
CA PRO A 207 -14.22 -16.60 12.38
C PRO A 207 -14.37 -16.84 13.90
N LEU A 208 -13.31 -16.61 14.68
CA LEU A 208 -13.31 -16.67 16.15
C LEU A 208 -13.57 -15.28 16.79
N GLY A 209 -14.15 -14.35 16.02
CA GLY A 209 -14.52 -13.01 16.49
C GLY A 209 -13.35 -12.09 16.85
N THR A 210 -12.14 -12.38 16.38
CA THR A 210 -10.94 -11.54 16.60
C THR A 210 -10.26 -11.22 15.28
N ASN A 211 -9.86 -9.96 15.05
CA ASN A 211 -9.15 -9.56 13.84
C ASN A 211 -7.91 -8.73 14.22
N ILE A 212 -6.77 -8.99 13.59
CA ILE A 212 -5.57 -8.17 13.75
C ILE A 212 -5.44 -7.27 12.50
N PRO A 213 -5.19 -5.96 12.62
CA PRO A 213 -4.97 -5.09 11.46
C PRO A 213 -3.60 -5.39 10.83
N LEU A 214 -3.54 -6.40 9.98
CA LEU A 214 -2.33 -6.82 9.26
C LEU A 214 -2.20 -6.05 7.94
N GLN A 215 -1.04 -5.42 7.73
CA GLN A 215 -0.58 -5.04 6.40
C GLN A 215 0.37 -6.12 5.88
N ILE A 216 0.19 -6.52 4.63
CA ILE A 216 0.97 -7.56 3.98
C ILE A 216 1.71 -6.95 2.79
N MET A 217 3.02 -7.17 2.71
CA MET A 217 3.90 -6.58 1.69
C MET A 217 4.70 -7.68 0.97
N GLN A 218 4.97 -7.49 -0.32
CA GLN A 218 5.90 -8.32 -1.09
C GLN A 218 7.30 -7.73 -1.05
N GLU A 219 8.12 -8.26 -0.16
CA GLU A 219 9.52 -7.88 -0.04
C GLU A 219 10.37 -8.56 -1.12
N GLN A 220 11.53 -7.97 -1.43
CA GLN A 220 12.45 -8.49 -2.44
C GLN A 220 13.91 -8.37 -1.99
N VAL A 221 14.67 -9.43 -2.22
CA VAL A 221 16.09 -9.56 -1.86
C VAL A 221 16.90 -9.88 -3.10
N THR A 222 18.03 -9.19 -3.30
CA THR A 222 18.93 -9.35 -4.45
C THR A 222 20.35 -9.67 -4.00
N TYR A 223 20.93 -10.72 -4.58
CA TYR A 223 22.30 -11.17 -4.38
C TYR A 223 23.19 -10.65 -5.50
N TYR A 224 24.38 -10.13 -5.16
CA TYR A 224 25.35 -9.59 -6.11
C TYR A 224 26.67 -10.38 -6.08
N LYS A 225 27.37 -10.46 -7.22
CA LYS A 225 28.75 -10.97 -7.31
C LYS A 225 29.72 -9.81 -7.51
N PRO A 226 30.52 -9.43 -6.50
CA PRO A 226 31.56 -8.42 -6.68
C PRO A 226 32.67 -8.90 -7.63
N THR A 227 33.39 -7.95 -8.21
CA THR A 227 34.42 -8.17 -9.23
C THR A 227 35.76 -8.64 -8.65
N ASP A 228 36.07 -8.26 -7.42
CA ASP A 228 37.15 -8.82 -6.61
C ASP A 228 36.56 -9.67 -5.49
N ILE A 229 37.06 -10.89 -5.34
CA ILE A 229 36.58 -11.88 -4.36
C ILE A 229 37.40 -11.80 -3.06
N VAL A 230 38.62 -11.26 -3.08
CA VAL A 230 39.50 -11.26 -1.90
C VAL A 230 38.94 -10.46 -0.71
N PRO A 231 38.22 -9.34 -0.90
CA PRO A 231 37.49 -8.72 0.19
C PRO A 231 36.16 -9.45 0.50
N PHE A 232 35.59 -10.26 -0.39
CA PHE A 232 34.18 -10.67 -0.37
C PHE A 232 33.95 -12.21 -0.41
N ASP A 233 34.74 -12.98 0.32
CA ASP A 233 34.61 -14.45 0.45
C ASP A 233 34.24 -14.82 1.91
N ASP A 234 33.18 -15.57 2.24
CA ASP A 234 32.25 -16.37 1.41
C ASP A 234 30.76 -16.12 1.77
N THR A 235 29.73 -16.44 0.97
CA THR A 235 29.68 -16.49 -0.51
C THR A 235 28.75 -15.41 -1.10
N LYS A 236 27.66 -15.03 -0.43
CA LYS A 236 26.57 -14.21 -1.00
C LYS A 236 25.88 -13.29 0.02
N PHE A 237 26.21 -12.01 0.01
CA PHE A 237 25.47 -11.04 0.83
C PHE A 237 24.15 -10.61 0.16
N PRO A 238 22.99 -10.77 0.81
CA PRO A 238 21.72 -10.24 0.32
C PRO A 238 21.65 -8.72 0.52
N ALA A 239 21.45 -7.96 -0.55
CA ALA A 239 20.92 -6.61 -0.47
C ALA A 239 19.38 -6.69 -0.46
N GLY A 240 18.75 -6.00 0.50
CA GLY A 240 17.29 -5.93 0.60
C GLY A 240 16.87 -4.60 1.23
N ARG A 241 15.72 -4.08 0.79
CA ARG A 241 15.07 -2.92 1.39
C ARG A 241 14.24 -3.42 2.58
N ASP A 242 14.36 -2.80 3.76
CA ASP A 242 13.37 -3.04 4.82
C ASP A 242 12.08 -2.31 4.44
N THR A 243 10.98 -3.04 4.29
CA THR A 243 9.69 -2.55 3.77
C THR A 243 9.79 -1.95 2.36
N SER A 244 9.52 -2.82 1.39
CA SER A 244 9.26 -2.48 -0.02
C SER A 244 8.14 -1.45 -0.17
N ASN A 245 7.12 -1.50 0.71
CA ASN A 245 5.80 -0.86 0.54
C ASN A 245 5.04 -1.37 -0.70
N ASN A 246 5.40 -2.54 -1.21
CA ASN A 246 4.71 -3.24 -2.29
C ASN A 246 3.56 -4.07 -1.68
N PHE A 247 2.48 -3.40 -1.29
CA PHE A 247 1.35 -4.02 -0.58
C PHE A 247 0.58 -5.02 -1.46
N MET A 248 0.13 -6.12 -0.87
CA MET A 248 -0.67 -7.15 -1.53
C MET A 248 -1.49 -7.97 -0.53
N THR A 249 -2.53 -8.66 -0.99
CA THR A 249 -3.11 -9.80 -0.26
C THR A 249 -2.19 -11.03 -0.33
N PRO A 250 -2.36 -12.06 0.53
CA PRO A 250 -1.61 -13.31 0.40
C PRO A 250 -1.83 -14.02 -0.95
N GLU A 251 -2.98 -13.79 -1.58
CA GLU A 251 -3.41 -14.42 -2.82
C GLU A 251 -2.78 -13.79 -4.07
N GLU A 252 -2.48 -12.49 -4.04
CA GLU A 252 -1.89 -11.73 -5.15
C GLU A 252 -0.36 -11.92 -5.26
N ARG A 253 0.25 -12.67 -4.34
CA ARG A 253 1.71 -12.83 -4.26
C ARG A 253 2.28 -13.46 -5.53
N THR A 254 3.30 -12.80 -6.07
CA THR A 254 4.08 -13.30 -7.22
C THR A 254 5.51 -13.75 -6.82
N PHE A 255 6.04 -14.68 -7.60
CA PHE A 255 7.44 -15.11 -7.58
C PHE A 255 8.32 -14.32 -8.55
N VAL A 256 7.71 -13.56 -9.46
CA VAL A 256 8.41 -12.73 -10.45
C VAL A 256 8.94 -11.49 -9.71
N PRO A 257 10.25 -11.22 -9.76
CA PRO A 257 10.79 -9.97 -9.23
C PRO A 257 10.18 -8.73 -9.90
N SER A 258 10.06 -7.64 -9.16
CA SER A 258 9.75 -6.33 -9.73
C SER A 258 11.04 -5.69 -10.25
N ASP A 259 11.03 -5.29 -11.52
CA ASP A 259 12.13 -4.55 -12.16
C ASP A 259 12.31 -3.17 -11.51
N ASP A 260 11.22 -2.49 -11.11
CA ASP A 260 11.30 -1.19 -10.41
C ASP A 260 12.02 -1.33 -9.05
N LEU A 261 11.59 -2.28 -8.21
CA LEU A 261 12.24 -2.54 -6.91
C LEU A 261 13.70 -3.01 -7.08
N PHE A 262 13.99 -3.74 -8.15
CA PHE A 262 15.35 -4.13 -8.50
C PHE A 262 16.20 -2.91 -8.91
N ASN A 263 15.67 -2.03 -9.74
CA ASN A 263 16.35 -0.84 -10.23
C ASN A 263 16.60 0.18 -9.10
N GLU A 264 15.62 0.41 -8.23
CA GLU A 264 15.79 1.23 -7.02
C GLU A 264 16.93 0.71 -6.14
N LEU A 265 16.90 -0.58 -5.80
CA LEU A 265 17.91 -1.22 -4.95
C LEU A 265 19.29 -1.21 -5.62
N SER A 266 19.36 -1.49 -6.92
CA SER A 266 20.61 -1.48 -7.70
C SER A 266 21.21 -0.08 -7.79
N SER A 267 20.38 0.95 -7.94
CA SER A 267 20.79 2.37 -7.93
C SER A 267 21.34 2.78 -6.56
N PHE A 268 20.60 2.50 -5.47
CA PHE A 268 21.05 2.74 -4.10
C PHE A 268 22.38 2.03 -3.80
N MET A 269 22.47 0.74 -4.15
CA MET A 269 23.70 -0.03 -3.96
C MET A 269 24.86 0.52 -4.80
N GLY A 270 24.62 1.08 -6.00
CA GLY A 270 25.65 1.73 -6.81
C GLY A 270 26.20 3.01 -6.19
N GLY A 271 25.36 3.78 -5.48
CA GLY A 271 25.78 4.95 -4.71
C GLY A 271 26.55 4.61 -3.42
N LEU A 272 26.21 3.49 -2.77
CA LEU A 272 26.82 3.07 -1.50
C LEU A 272 28.08 2.21 -1.69
N ILE A 273 28.05 1.29 -2.66
CA ILE A 273 29.11 0.33 -3.00
C ILE A 273 29.29 0.33 -4.54
N PRO A 274 30.09 1.26 -5.10
CA PRO A 274 30.28 1.37 -6.55
C PRO A 274 30.71 0.05 -7.22
N ASP A 275 31.54 -0.74 -6.54
CA ASP A 275 32.07 -2.02 -7.03
C ASP A 275 31.19 -3.25 -6.69
N LYS A 276 29.88 -3.05 -6.42
CA LYS A 276 28.92 -4.13 -6.08
C LYS A 276 28.85 -5.28 -7.10
N GLY A 277 29.29 -5.04 -8.34
CA GLY A 277 29.25 -6.02 -9.43
C GLY A 277 27.83 -6.35 -9.92
N GLN A 278 27.68 -7.53 -10.55
CA GLN A 278 26.45 -7.94 -11.22
C GLN A 278 25.48 -8.63 -10.25
N ALA A 279 24.19 -8.36 -10.38
CA ALA A 279 23.15 -9.14 -9.69
C ALA A 279 23.11 -10.57 -10.23
N ILE A 280 23.17 -11.56 -9.33
CA ILE A 280 23.17 -13.00 -9.65
C ILE A 280 21.77 -13.60 -9.52
N ARG A 281 21.00 -13.13 -8.55
CA ARG A 281 19.71 -13.72 -8.16
C ARG A 281 18.86 -12.70 -7.42
N THR A 282 17.56 -12.71 -7.71
CA THR A 282 16.57 -11.92 -6.98
C THR A 282 15.44 -12.84 -6.53
N VAL A 283 14.92 -12.62 -5.31
CA VAL A 283 13.93 -13.48 -4.65
C VAL A 283 12.86 -12.60 -3.99
N THR A 284 11.58 -12.92 -4.20
CA THR A 284 10.46 -12.26 -3.51
C THR A 284 10.04 -13.04 -2.26
N CYS A 285 9.75 -12.36 -1.16
CA CYS A 285 9.19 -12.93 0.08
C CYS A 285 8.01 -12.07 0.58
N GLN A 286 7.53 -12.32 1.80
CA GLN A 286 6.40 -11.61 2.39
C GLN A 286 6.77 -11.05 3.76
N TYR A 287 6.21 -9.89 4.14
CA TYR A 287 6.11 -9.44 5.53
C TYR A 287 4.63 -9.28 5.89
N ALA A 288 4.21 -9.78 7.07
CA ALA A 288 2.98 -9.35 7.73
C ALA A 288 3.33 -8.46 8.94
N ILE A 289 2.76 -7.25 8.96
CA ILE A 289 3.16 -6.16 9.85
C ILE A 289 1.94 -5.56 10.54
N THR A 290 2.02 -5.32 11.86
CA THR A 290 1.03 -4.54 12.61
C THR A 290 1.27 -3.03 12.44
N PRO A 291 0.29 -2.14 12.71
CA PRO A 291 0.45 -0.70 12.48
C PRO A 291 1.58 -0.05 13.29
N ASP A 292 1.97 -0.67 14.41
CA ASP A 292 3.06 -0.26 15.31
C ASP A 292 4.36 -1.07 15.14
N ARG A 293 4.41 -1.97 14.15
CA ARG A 293 5.46 -2.98 13.89
C ARG A 293 5.82 -3.87 15.08
N GLN A 294 4.98 -3.96 16.12
CA GLN A 294 5.22 -4.84 17.27
C GLN A 294 4.97 -6.32 16.96
N PHE A 295 5.58 -7.21 17.74
CA PHE A 295 5.19 -8.62 17.77
C PHE A 295 3.83 -8.79 18.48
N VAL A 296 3.08 -9.83 18.08
CA VAL A 296 1.92 -10.31 18.85
C VAL A 296 2.23 -11.74 19.28
N ILE A 297 2.42 -11.92 20.60
CA ILE A 297 2.78 -13.17 21.25
C ILE A 297 1.82 -13.32 22.44
N SER A 298 0.61 -13.83 22.19
CA SER A 298 -0.47 -13.74 23.18
C SER A 298 -1.62 -14.72 22.91
N PRO A 299 -2.29 -15.26 23.95
CA PRO A 299 -3.56 -15.96 23.82
C PRO A 299 -4.71 -15.03 23.38
N LEU A 300 -5.65 -15.53 22.59
CA LEU A 300 -6.88 -14.78 22.26
C LEU A 300 -7.74 -14.59 23.51
N LYS A 301 -8.18 -13.35 23.77
CA LYS A 301 -8.97 -12.98 24.97
C LYS A 301 -10.20 -13.88 25.21
N ASN A 302 -10.95 -14.17 24.15
CA ASN A 302 -12.19 -14.95 24.22
C ASN A 302 -11.95 -16.45 23.98
N HIS A 303 -10.75 -16.83 23.53
CA HIS A 303 -10.38 -18.21 23.18
C HIS A 303 -8.93 -18.49 23.63
N PRO A 304 -8.66 -18.56 24.96
CA PRO A 304 -7.29 -18.66 25.50
C PRO A 304 -6.55 -19.97 25.17
N ASN A 305 -7.21 -20.90 24.47
CA ASN A 305 -6.59 -22.08 23.89
C ASN A 305 -5.95 -21.83 22.51
N VAL A 306 -6.17 -20.65 21.93
CA VAL A 306 -5.55 -20.20 20.67
C VAL A 306 -4.51 -19.13 21.01
N ILE A 307 -3.25 -19.42 20.73
CA ILE A 307 -2.10 -18.54 20.99
C ILE A 307 -1.56 -18.05 19.66
N VAL A 308 -1.46 -16.74 19.49
CA VAL A 308 -0.96 -16.09 18.27
C VAL A 308 0.52 -15.79 18.42
N GLY A 309 1.31 -16.12 17.39
CA GLY A 309 2.71 -15.75 17.24
C GLY A 309 2.95 -15.05 15.89
N LEU A 310 2.92 -13.71 15.91
CA LEU A 310 3.08 -12.85 14.72
C LEU A 310 4.40 -12.08 14.76
N GLY A 311 5.09 -12.04 13.62
CA GLY A 311 6.50 -11.66 13.56
C GLY A 311 6.86 -10.24 13.10
N GLY A 312 5.89 -9.39 12.75
CA GLY A 312 6.12 -7.98 12.38
C GLY A 312 7.10 -7.72 11.24
N GLY A 313 7.35 -8.71 10.37
CA GLY A 313 8.39 -8.69 9.34
C GLY A 313 9.84 -8.88 9.83
N HIS A 314 10.13 -8.95 11.14
CA HIS A 314 11.51 -9.04 11.65
C HIS A 314 11.78 -10.08 12.75
N ALA A 315 10.81 -10.95 13.06
CA ALA A 315 10.92 -11.94 14.13
C ALA A 315 11.87 -13.13 13.89
N PHE A 316 12.30 -13.41 12.66
CA PHE A 316 13.09 -14.63 12.36
C PHE A 316 14.30 -14.82 13.29
N LYS A 317 15.02 -13.75 13.59
CA LYS A 317 16.20 -13.77 14.48
C LYS A 317 15.89 -14.19 15.92
N PHE A 318 14.63 -14.01 16.34
CA PHE A 318 14.10 -14.41 17.63
C PHE A 318 13.35 -15.75 17.57
N ALA A 319 13.29 -16.43 16.41
CA ALA A 319 12.41 -17.58 16.21
C ALA A 319 12.57 -18.70 17.27
N PRO A 320 13.78 -19.07 17.73
CA PRO A 320 13.94 -20.01 18.84
C PRO A 320 13.29 -19.52 20.14
N ALA A 321 13.57 -18.28 20.55
CA ALA A 321 13.03 -17.69 21.79
C ALA A 321 11.50 -17.52 21.71
N ILE A 322 10.97 -17.00 20.61
CA ILE A 322 9.52 -16.87 20.38
C ILE A 322 8.87 -18.26 20.32
N GLY A 323 9.49 -19.24 19.66
CA GLY A 323 9.01 -20.62 19.63
C GLY A 323 8.96 -21.25 21.02
N ARG A 324 10.00 -21.05 21.85
CA ARG A 324 10.04 -21.46 23.25
C ARG A 324 8.93 -20.80 24.08
N VAL A 325 8.74 -19.49 23.95
CA VAL A 325 7.66 -18.73 24.62
C VAL A 325 6.27 -19.25 24.21
N LEU A 326 6.03 -19.48 22.91
CA LEU A 326 4.76 -20.02 22.42
C LEU A 326 4.50 -21.44 22.94
N ALA A 327 5.55 -22.26 23.08
CA ALA A 327 5.46 -23.59 23.68
C ALA A 327 5.24 -23.55 25.20
N GLU A 328 5.87 -22.61 25.92
CA GLU A 328 5.63 -22.32 27.34
C GLU A 328 4.17 -21.89 27.58
N LEU A 329 3.67 -20.90 26.84
CA LEU A 329 2.26 -20.46 26.92
C LEU A 329 1.27 -21.58 26.57
N ALA A 330 1.62 -22.50 25.66
CA ALA A 330 0.76 -23.62 25.29
C ALA A 330 0.75 -24.73 26.37
N ILE A 331 1.91 -25.13 26.87
CA ILE A 331 2.04 -26.31 27.75
C ILE A 331 1.87 -25.93 29.22
N ASP A 332 2.52 -24.86 29.66
CA ASP A 332 2.60 -24.44 31.06
C ASP A 332 1.57 -23.34 31.39
N GLY A 333 1.05 -22.64 30.37
CA GLY A 333 0.09 -21.53 30.50
C GLY A 333 0.72 -20.17 30.77
N GLU A 334 2.01 -20.14 31.10
CA GLU A 334 2.81 -18.94 31.38
C GLU A 334 4.22 -19.08 30.78
N THR A 335 4.95 -17.97 30.68
CA THR A 335 6.37 -17.93 30.26
C THR A 335 7.18 -17.12 31.27
N LYS A 336 8.50 -17.38 31.32
CA LYS A 336 9.44 -16.59 32.15
C LYS A 336 9.97 -15.34 31.45
N GLU A 337 9.75 -15.20 30.14
CA GLU A 337 10.12 -14.00 29.40
C GLU A 337 9.07 -12.89 29.60
N ASP A 338 9.50 -11.64 29.76
CA ASP A 338 8.56 -10.52 29.79
C ASP A 338 8.02 -10.26 28.38
N ILE A 339 6.76 -10.62 28.17
CA ILE A 339 6.01 -10.41 26.93
C ILE A 339 4.84 -9.43 27.11
N SER A 340 4.82 -8.66 28.21
CA SER A 340 3.73 -7.73 28.53
C SER A 340 3.45 -6.72 27.42
N ASN A 341 4.49 -6.31 26.68
CA ASN A 341 4.41 -5.39 25.54
C ASN A 341 4.06 -6.05 24.19
N PHE A 342 3.91 -7.38 24.11
CA PHE A 342 3.56 -8.13 22.89
C PHE A 342 2.14 -8.72 22.91
N GLY A 343 1.24 -8.12 23.70
CA GLY A 343 -0.18 -8.47 23.72
C GLY A 343 -0.91 -8.16 22.40
N ILE A 344 -2.11 -8.73 22.23
CA ILE A 344 -3.00 -8.32 21.12
C ILE A 344 -3.33 -6.83 21.28
N PRO A 345 -3.10 -5.98 20.26
CA PRO A 345 -3.40 -4.55 20.34
C PRO A 345 -4.86 -4.29 20.73
N ARG A 346 -5.06 -3.53 21.81
CA ARG A 346 -6.40 -3.15 22.27
C ARG A 346 -6.93 -2.02 21.39
N PHE A 347 -7.73 -2.37 20.38
CA PHE A 347 -8.55 -1.39 19.67
C PHE A 347 -10.01 -1.50 20.13
N LEU A 348 -10.57 -0.36 20.51
CA LEU A 348 -12.02 -0.18 20.66
C LEU A 348 -12.68 -0.42 19.30
N SER A 349 -13.95 -0.83 19.32
CA SER A 349 -14.77 -1.15 18.13
C SER A 349 -15.20 0.10 17.35
N SER A 350 -14.25 1.01 17.09
CA SER A 350 -14.46 2.34 16.51
C SER A 350 -13.19 2.83 15.78
N ILE A 351 -12.47 1.91 15.13
CA ILE A 351 -11.44 2.24 14.15
C ILE A 351 -11.84 1.60 12.84
N GLU A 352 -12.59 2.35 12.03
CA GLU A 352 -12.39 2.26 10.59
C GLU A 352 -10.91 2.59 10.31
N PRO A 353 -10.23 1.87 9.39
CA PRO A 353 -8.81 2.06 9.15
C PRO A 353 -8.52 3.53 8.77
N ASP A 354 -7.62 4.19 9.51
CA ASP A 354 -7.21 5.58 9.23
C ASP A 354 -6.57 5.61 7.83
N LYS A 355 -7.33 6.08 6.84
CA LYS A 355 -7.02 6.04 5.40
C LYS A 355 -5.90 7.03 5.01
N LYS A 356 -4.74 6.95 5.65
CA LYS A 356 -3.56 7.76 5.34
C LYS A 356 -2.38 6.90 4.94
N LYS A 357 -1.90 7.10 3.71
CA LYS A 357 -0.64 6.58 3.16
C LYS A 357 -0.55 5.05 3.07
N VAL A 358 -1.57 4.41 2.51
CA VAL A 358 -1.31 3.34 1.54
C VAL A 358 -0.55 3.99 0.37
N LEU A 359 0.48 3.36 -0.18
CA LEU A 359 0.88 3.65 -1.56
C LEU A 359 -0.24 3.10 -2.43
N ALA A 360 -1.28 3.93 -2.64
CA ALA A 360 -2.48 3.49 -3.33
C ALA A 360 -2.09 2.94 -4.70
N VAL A 361 -2.54 1.73 -4.99
CA VAL A 361 -2.38 1.12 -6.31
C VAL A 361 -3.05 2.08 -7.28
N ARG A 362 -2.33 2.45 -8.35
CA ARG A 362 -2.70 3.60 -9.20
C ARG A 362 -4.16 3.48 -9.65
N ILE A 363 -4.95 4.50 -9.37
CA ILE A 363 -6.32 4.61 -9.87
C ILE A 363 -6.25 4.70 -11.39
N LYS A 364 -6.92 3.78 -12.09
CA LYS A 364 -6.86 3.67 -13.55
C LYS A 364 -7.95 4.52 -14.16
N ILE A 365 -7.56 5.56 -14.90
CA ILE A 365 -8.49 6.44 -15.61
C ILE A 365 -8.45 6.13 -17.10
N TYR A 366 -9.58 5.68 -17.63
CA TYR A 366 -9.72 5.43 -19.06
C TYR A 366 -9.92 6.75 -19.80
N HIS A 367 -9.03 7.01 -20.77
CA HIS A 367 -9.07 8.18 -21.65
C HIS A 367 -8.76 7.75 -23.08
N GLY A 368 -9.18 8.55 -24.06
CA GLY A 368 -8.84 8.35 -25.45
C GLY A 368 -7.61 9.18 -25.81
N PRO A 369 -6.66 8.65 -26.60
CA PRO A 369 -5.71 9.53 -27.26
C PRO A 369 -6.51 10.57 -28.08
N PRO A 370 -6.00 11.80 -28.28
CA PRO A 370 -4.72 12.29 -27.85
C PRO A 370 -4.92 13.12 -26.57
N GLY A 371 -5.84 12.67 -25.71
CA GLY A 371 -6.24 13.38 -24.51
C GLY A 371 -7.19 14.57 -24.73
N THR A 372 -7.81 14.77 -25.90
CA THR A 372 -8.62 15.97 -26.18
C THR A 372 -9.87 16.09 -25.29
N GLY A 373 -10.53 14.98 -25.01
CA GLY A 373 -11.78 14.91 -24.25
C GLY A 373 -11.71 15.56 -22.84
N PRO A 374 -12.63 16.46 -22.47
CA PRO A 374 -12.53 17.28 -21.25
C PRO A 374 -12.93 16.53 -19.97
N ASN A 375 -13.87 15.57 -20.05
CA ASN A 375 -14.42 14.89 -18.86
C ASN A 375 -13.39 14.02 -18.11
N PRO A 376 -12.45 13.32 -18.78
CA PRO A 376 -11.34 12.64 -18.08
C PRO A 376 -10.42 13.60 -17.34
N TRP A 377 -10.02 14.72 -17.94
CA TRP A 377 -9.16 15.73 -17.28
C TRP A 377 -9.79 16.35 -16.03
N LYS A 378 -11.12 16.41 -15.95
CA LYS A 378 -11.85 16.79 -14.73
C LYS A 378 -11.50 15.91 -13.54
N VAL A 379 -11.40 14.59 -13.80
CA VAL A 379 -11.01 13.60 -12.79
C VAL A 379 -9.52 13.73 -12.46
N ILE A 380 -8.67 13.92 -13.48
CA ILE A 380 -7.22 14.10 -13.28
C ILE A 380 -6.89 15.32 -12.39
N ILE A 381 -7.58 16.45 -12.58
CA ILE A 381 -7.43 17.63 -11.73
C ILE A 381 -7.72 17.30 -10.26
N VAL A 382 -8.84 16.62 -9.98
CA VAL A 382 -9.20 16.21 -8.61
C VAL A 382 -8.20 15.20 -8.03
N LEU A 383 -7.73 14.25 -8.82
CA LEU A 383 -6.68 13.29 -8.41
C LEU A 383 -5.37 14.00 -8.04
N LYS A 384 -4.90 14.97 -8.84
CA LYS A 384 -3.68 15.74 -8.55
C LYS A 384 -3.83 16.64 -7.33
N GLU A 385 -4.96 17.35 -7.20
CA GLU A 385 -5.26 18.20 -6.02
C GLU A 385 -5.29 17.38 -4.72
N LEU A 386 -5.83 16.16 -4.75
CA LEU A 386 -5.79 15.23 -3.61
C LEU A 386 -4.45 14.49 -3.46
N SER A 387 -3.48 14.73 -4.36
CA SER A 387 -2.18 14.05 -4.41
C SER A 387 -2.29 12.51 -4.48
N LEU A 388 -3.30 12.02 -5.18
CA LEU A 388 -3.55 10.59 -5.35
C LEU A 388 -2.72 10.00 -6.51
N PRO A 389 -2.18 8.78 -6.38
CA PRO A 389 -1.50 8.09 -7.47
C PRO A 389 -2.50 7.52 -8.48
N TRP A 390 -2.27 7.79 -9.76
CA TRP A 390 -3.13 7.35 -10.86
C TRP A 390 -2.32 7.03 -12.12
N GLU A 391 -2.97 6.40 -13.10
CA GLU A 391 -2.45 6.19 -14.45
C GLU A 391 -3.55 6.28 -15.50
N PHE A 392 -3.19 6.64 -16.73
CA PHE A 392 -4.09 6.54 -17.87
C PHE A 392 -4.13 5.10 -18.40
N VAL A 393 -5.32 4.63 -18.72
CA VAL A 393 -5.53 3.50 -19.63
C VAL A 393 -6.05 4.06 -20.94
N TRP A 394 -5.19 4.11 -21.95
CA TRP A 394 -5.52 4.68 -23.25
C TRP A 394 -6.36 3.71 -24.08
N ILE A 395 -7.54 4.15 -24.53
CA ILE A 395 -8.44 3.38 -25.39
C ILE A 395 -8.81 4.18 -26.66
N PRO A 396 -8.61 3.66 -27.88
CA PRO A 396 -8.96 4.38 -29.10
C PRO A 396 -10.45 4.74 -29.15
N TYR A 397 -10.79 5.93 -29.69
CA TYR A 397 -12.19 6.36 -29.84
C TYR A 397 -13.05 5.41 -30.72
N SER A 398 -12.43 4.56 -31.53
CA SER A 398 -13.13 3.52 -32.30
C SER A 398 -13.59 2.31 -31.45
N GLU A 399 -13.07 2.15 -30.24
CA GLU A 399 -13.32 0.99 -29.37
C GLU A 399 -14.17 1.31 -28.14
N ILE A 400 -14.39 2.59 -27.81
CA ILE A 400 -15.19 2.99 -26.62
C ILE A 400 -16.66 2.59 -26.71
N ASN A 401 -17.15 2.15 -27.87
CA ASN A 401 -18.52 1.65 -28.07
C ASN A 401 -18.57 0.13 -28.30
N LYS A 402 -17.54 -0.60 -27.87
CA LYS A 402 -17.43 -2.06 -27.99
C LYS A 402 -17.00 -2.72 -26.68
N GLU A 403 -17.16 -4.02 -26.59
CA GLU A 403 -16.53 -4.81 -25.51
C GLU A 403 -15.00 -4.91 -25.73
N PRO A 404 -14.19 -4.99 -24.66
CA PRO A 404 -14.59 -5.11 -23.24
C PRO A 404 -14.89 -3.77 -22.54
N TYR A 405 -14.84 -2.64 -23.25
CA TYR A 405 -14.99 -1.33 -22.60
C TYR A 405 -16.44 -1.02 -22.20
N LEU A 406 -17.44 -1.48 -22.95
CA LEU A 406 -18.86 -1.35 -22.55
C LEU A 406 -19.16 -2.02 -21.20
N SER A 407 -18.47 -3.11 -20.86
CA SER A 407 -18.52 -3.72 -19.52
C SER A 407 -18.01 -2.80 -18.38
N LEU A 408 -17.20 -1.78 -18.69
CA LEU A 408 -16.73 -0.76 -17.74
C LEU A 408 -17.57 0.52 -17.78
N ASN A 409 -18.02 0.93 -18.98
CA ASN A 409 -18.90 2.06 -19.19
C ASN A 409 -19.98 1.75 -20.25
N PRO A 410 -21.22 1.43 -19.84
CA PRO A 410 -22.31 1.11 -20.77
C PRO A 410 -22.83 2.32 -21.57
N ASN A 411 -22.45 3.56 -21.21
CA ASN A 411 -22.72 4.76 -22.01
C ASN A 411 -21.80 4.84 -23.25
N GLY A 412 -20.71 4.05 -23.30
CA GLY A 412 -19.76 4.05 -24.40
C GLY A 412 -19.03 5.38 -24.58
N ARG A 413 -18.73 6.07 -23.46
CA ARG A 413 -18.08 7.39 -23.39
C ARG A 413 -16.90 7.37 -22.42
N LEU A 414 -16.19 8.48 -22.29
CA LEU A 414 -15.04 8.63 -21.39
C LEU A 414 -15.30 9.73 -20.35
N PRO A 415 -14.80 9.59 -19.09
CA PRO A 415 -13.97 8.50 -18.59
C PRO A 415 -14.76 7.29 -18.08
N ALA A 416 -14.05 6.18 -17.92
CA ALA A 416 -14.29 5.18 -16.88
C ALA A 416 -13.14 5.22 -15.87
N MET A 417 -13.36 4.72 -14.66
CA MET A 417 -12.37 4.58 -13.60
C MET A 417 -12.42 3.16 -13.03
N ILE A 418 -11.25 2.58 -12.80
CA ILE A 418 -11.11 1.44 -11.87
C ILE A 418 -10.23 1.90 -10.71
N ASP A 419 -10.77 1.78 -9.50
CA ASP A 419 -10.03 1.99 -8.26
C ASP A 419 -9.70 0.63 -7.61
N PRO A 420 -8.46 0.13 -7.78
CA PRO A 420 -8.04 -1.14 -7.20
C PRO A 420 -7.96 -1.12 -5.67
N ASN A 421 -7.92 0.05 -5.04
CA ASN A 421 -7.79 0.18 -3.57
C ASN A 421 -9.10 -0.15 -2.83
N THR A 422 -10.23 -0.04 -3.53
CA THR A 422 -11.58 -0.33 -3.03
C THR A 422 -12.31 -1.39 -3.86
N ASN A 423 -11.67 -1.86 -4.95
CA ASN A 423 -12.24 -2.75 -5.96
C ASN A 423 -13.53 -2.19 -6.60
N ILE A 424 -13.55 -0.87 -6.87
CA ILE A 424 -14.70 -0.17 -7.46
C ILE A 424 -14.40 0.19 -8.92
N THR A 425 -15.39 -0.06 -9.78
CA THR A 425 -15.41 0.43 -11.17
C THR A 425 -16.56 1.42 -11.31
N LEU A 426 -16.28 2.60 -11.87
CA LEU A 426 -17.29 3.65 -12.11
C LEU A 426 -17.14 4.27 -13.49
N PHE A 427 -18.24 4.81 -13.99
CA PHE A 427 -18.28 5.70 -15.14
C PHE A 427 -19.03 6.99 -14.75
N GLU A 428 -19.09 7.95 -15.68
CA GLU A 428 -19.51 9.34 -15.47
C GLU A 428 -18.57 10.16 -14.57
N SER A 429 -17.96 11.21 -15.15
CA SER A 429 -16.96 12.05 -14.46
C SER A 429 -17.46 12.70 -13.17
N GLY A 430 -18.75 13.05 -13.06
CA GLY A 430 -19.33 13.62 -11.86
C GLY A 430 -19.44 12.61 -10.70
N ALA A 431 -19.86 11.39 -11.00
CA ALA A 431 -19.92 10.31 -10.01
C ALA A 431 -18.52 9.89 -9.56
N ILE A 432 -17.56 9.82 -10.49
CA ILE A 432 -16.14 9.57 -10.18
C ILE A 432 -15.57 10.67 -9.27
N VAL A 433 -15.85 11.96 -9.55
CA VAL A 433 -15.39 13.06 -8.68
C VAL A 433 -16.01 12.97 -7.28
N GLN A 434 -17.32 12.73 -7.15
CA GLN A 434 -17.95 12.54 -5.83
C GLN A 434 -17.33 11.36 -5.07
N TYR A 435 -17.13 10.23 -5.75
CA TYR A 435 -16.48 9.06 -5.18
C TYR A 435 -15.08 9.36 -4.65
N LEU A 436 -14.25 10.05 -5.44
CA LEU A 436 -12.88 10.42 -5.01
C LEU A 436 -12.90 11.34 -3.79
N ILE A 437 -13.85 12.28 -3.74
CA ILE A 437 -14.03 13.16 -2.58
C ILE A 437 -14.46 12.37 -1.34
N ASP A 438 -15.52 11.56 -1.42
CA ASP A 438 -16.05 10.81 -0.28
C ASP A 438 -15.07 9.70 0.22
N GLN A 439 -14.20 9.16 -0.64
CA GLN A 439 -13.21 8.15 -0.23
C GLN A 439 -11.87 8.71 0.24
N TYR A 440 -11.40 9.82 -0.34
CA TYR A 440 -10.02 10.28 -0.20
C TYR A 440 -9.84 11.70 0.34
N ASP A 441 -10.84 12.59 0.23
CA ASP A 441 -10.74 13.95 0.78
C ASP A 441 -11.00 14.02 2.30
N ASN A 442 -10.35 13.14 3.05
CA ASN A 442 -10.47 12.96 4.51
C ASN A 442 -10.01 14.19 5.33
N LYS A 443 -9.52 15.24 4.68
CA LYS A 443 -9.12 16.52 5.29
C LYS A 443 -10.00 17.69 4.84
N HIS A 444 -10.99 17.45 3.98
CA HIS A 444 -11.80 18.48 3.35
C HIS A 444 -10.94 19.58 2.72
N LEU A 445 -10.04 19.19 1.83
CA LEU A 445 -9.24 20.08 0.98
C LEU A 445 -10.08 20.69 -0.14
N LEU A 446 -10.97 19.88 -0.73
CA LEU A 446 -11.81 20.24 -1.88
C LEU A 446 -13.31 20.18 -1.58
N SER A 447 -13.70 19.71 -0.40
CA SER A 447 -15.09 19.46 0.02
C SER A 447 -15.44 20.20 1.31
N TYR A 448 -16.68 20.03 1.79
CA TYR A 448 -17.10 20.49 3.12
C TYR A 448 -17.50 19.28 3.99
N PRO A 449 -17.23 19.34 5.31
CA PRO A 449 -17.54 18.25 6.23
C PRO A 449 -19.05 18.02 6.37
N VAL A 450 -19.42 16.85 6.91
CA VAL A 450 -20.82 16.39 6.98
C VAL A 450 -21.71 17.20 7.94
N ASP A 451 -21.11 17.95 8.87
CA ASP A 451 -21.79 18.90 9.74
C ASP A 451 -22.05 20.26 9.06
N ASN A 452 -21.26 20.63 8.05
CA ASN A 452 -21.57 21.75 7.15
C ASN A 452 -22.41 21.29 5.93
N LEU A 453 -23.66 20.93 6.22
CA LEU A 453 -24.61 20.43 5.22
C LEU A 453 -24.91 21.44 4.10
N GLN A 454 -25.05 22.73 4.41
CA GLN A 454 -25.45 23.74 3.44
C GLN A 454 -24.39 23.92 2.35
N GLU A 455 -23.12 24.13 2.73
CA GLU A 455 -22.03 24.29 1.77
C GLU A 455 -21.73 22.95 1.05
N LYS A 456 -21.82 21.80 1.72
CA LYS A 456 -21.66 20.49 1.08
C LYS A 456 -22.66 20.30 -0.08
N TRP A 457 -23.95 20.55 0.16
CA TRP A 457 -24.98 20.35 -0.87
C TRP A 457 -25.05 21.48 -1.90
N ALA A 458 -24.70 22.72 -1.54
CA ALA A 458 -24.49 23.80 -2.51
C ALA A 458 -23.35 23.48 -3.49
N THR A 459 -22.23 22.92 -3.00
CA THR A 459 -21.09 22.51 -3.85
C THR A 459 -21.51 21.41 -4.82
N ASN A 460 -22.26 20.42 -4.34
CA ASN A 460 -22.80 19.37 -5.19
C ASN A 460 -23.80 19.90 -6.24
N SER A 461 -24.56 20.94 -5.90
CA SER A 461 -25.48 21.60 -6.84
C SER A 461 -24.73 22.25 -8.01
N TRP A 462 -23.58 22.88 -7.75
CA TRP A 462 -22.70 23.41 -8.79
C TRP A 462 -22.04 22.33 -9.65
N LEU A 463 -21.62 21.21 -9.06
CA LEU A 463 -21.19 20.03 -9.84
C LEU A 463 -22.31 19.55 -10.77
N MET A 464 -23.57 19.54 -10.32
CA MET A 464 -24.70 19.15 -11.16
C MET A 464 -25.01 20.18 -12.25
N VAL A 465 -24.80 21.48 -12.01
CA VAL A 465 -24.85 22.53 -13.06
C VAL A 465 -23.74 22.31 -14.10
N GLN A 466 -22.56 21.87 -13.69
CA GLN A 466 -21.49 21.50 -14.60
C GLN A 466 -21.87 20.29 -15.47
N MET A 467 -22.34 19.21 -14.83
CA MET A 467 -22.64 17.92 -15.46
C MET A 467 -23.87 17.95 -16.37
N SER A 468 -24.93 18.68 -15.99
CA SER A 468 -26.19 18.75 -16.75
C SER A 468 -26.34 20.00 -17.61
N GLY A 469 -25.65 21.09 -17.26
CA GLY A 469 -25.66 22.37 -17.97
C GLY A 469 -24.44 22.53 -18.88
N GLN A 470 -23.28 22.83 -18.30
CA GLN A 470 -22.10 23.25 -19.06
C GLN A 470 -21.64 22.18 -20.07
N GLY A 471 -21.31 20.98 -19.58
CA GLY A 471 -20.74 19.92 -20.42
C GLY A 471 -21.62 19.56 -21.62
N PRO A 472 -22.92 19.29 -21.43
CA PRO A 472 -23.83 18.99 -22.54
C PRO A 472 -24.00 20.14 -23.52
N MET A 473 -24.17 21.39 -23.06
CA MET A 473 -24.39 22.53 -23.97
C MET A 473 -23.13 22.85 -24.79
N PHE A 474 -21.96 22.86 -24.15
CA PHE A 474 -20.69 23.14 -24.83
C PHE A 474 -20.34 21.99 -25.79
N GLY A 475 -20.55 20.73 -25.37
CA GLY A 475 -20.35 19.56 -26.21
C GLY A 475 -21.24 19.54 -27.45
N GLN A 476 -22.50 19.99 -27.35
CA GLN A 476 -23.38 20.11 -28.51
C GLN A 476 -22.96 21.25 -29.45
N LYS A 477 -22.58 22.44 -28.94
CA LYS A 477 -21.99 23.51 -29.78
C LYS A 477 -20.75 23.00 -30.53
N MET A 478 -19.80 22.35 -29.84
CA MET A 478 -18.65 21.72 -30.49
C MET A 478 -19.06 20.70 -31.56
N TRP A 479 -20.03 19.83 -31.27
CA TRP A 479 -20.49 18.80 -32.21
C TRP A 479 -21.05 19.41 -33.50
N PHE A 480 -21.94 20.39 -33.39
CA PHE A 480 -22.54 21.05 -34.56
C PHE A 480 -21.56 21.97 -35.31
N THR A 481 -20.57 22.56 -34.64
CA THR A 481 -19.52 23.36 -35.30
C THR A 481 -18.52 22.50 -36.08
N TYR A 482 -18.02 21.40 -35.50
CA TYR A 482 -16.84 20.69 -36.04
C TYR A 482 -17.11 19.30 -36.61
N PHE A 483 -18.11 18.58 -36.11
CA PHE A 483 -18.26 17.14 -36.36
C PHE A 483 -19.52 16.78 -37.17
N HIS A 484 -20.53 17.65 -37.21
CA HIS A 484 -21.75 17.41 -37.95
C HIS A 484 -21.58 17.63 -39.46
N GLN A 485 -21.54 16.55 -40.23
CA GLN A 485 -21.21 16.58 -41.67
C GLN A 485 -22.31 17.16 -42.59
N LYS A 486 -23.55 17.36 -42.12
CA LYS A 486 -24.63 17.91 -42.97
C LYS A 486 -24.64 19.43 -42.93
N ARG A 487 -24.80 20.07 -44.10
CA ARG A 487 -24.88 21.53 -44.23
C ARG A 487 -26.19 22.08 -43.66
N ASN A 488 -26.16 23.34 -43.23
CA ASN A 488 -27.29 24.14 -42.73
C ASN A 488 -27.85 23.74 -41.34
N VAL A 489 -27.00 23.83 -40.30
CA VAL A 489 -27.38 23.66 -38.88
C VAL A 489 -27.15 24.93 -38.03
N GLU A 490 -27.14 26.10 -38.65
CA GLU A 490 -26.88 27.40 -38.01
C GLU A 490 -27.78 27.66 -36.79
N THR A 491 -29.05 27.27 -36.85
CA THR A 491 -30.00 27.41 -35.73
C THR A 491 -29.60 26.60 -34.50
N ALA A 492 -28.97 25.42 -34.69
CA ALA A 492 -28.43 24.63 -33.59
C ALA A 492 -27.12 25.26 -33.06
N ILE A 493 -26.21 25.65 -33.95
CA ILE A 493 -24.94 26.31 -33.60
C ILE A 493 -25.19 27.60 -32.80
N SER A 494 -26.17 28.41 -33.21
CA SER A 494 -26.60 29.62 -32.49
C SER A 494 -27.22 29.26 -31.14
N ARG A 495 -28.21 28.37 -31.10
CA ARG A 495 -28.91 27.98 -29.86
C ARG A 495 -27.96 27.45 -28.78
N TYR A 496 -27.00 26.59 -29.13
CA TYR A 496 -26.02 26.09 -28.17
C TYR A 496 -24.94 27.13 -27.82
N GLY A 497 -24.63 28.07 -28.72
CA GLY A 497 -23.81 29.26 -28.42
C GLY A 497 -24.47 30.18 -27.39
N GLU A 498 -25.75 30.51 -27.58
CA GLU A 498 -26.58 31.27 -26.63
C GLU A 498 -26.68 30.58 -25.26
N GLN A 499 -26.90 29.26 -25.22
CA GLN A 499 -26.89 28.52 -23.96
C GLN A 499 -25.52 28.54 -23.28
N SER A 500 -24.43 28.53 -24.06
CA SER A 500 -23.07 28.61 -23.51
C SER A 500 -22.80 29.97 -22.88
N ARG A 501 -23.15 31.07 -23.57
CA ARG A 501 -23.10 32.45 -23.04
C ARG A 501 -23.98 32.62 -21.79
N ARG A 502 -25.20 32.07 -21.80
CA ARG A 502 -26.11 32.10 -20.64
C ARG A 502 -25.50 31.42 -19.41
N ILE A 503 -24.77 30.31 -19.59
CA ILE A 503 -24.10 29.60 -18.48
C ILE A 503 -22.93 30.42 -17.94
N MET A 504 -22.12 31.05 -18.80
CA MET A 504 -21.08 32.01 -18.36
C MET A 504 -21.68 33.17 -17.56
N GLN A 505 -22.78 33.77 -18.05
CA GLN A 505 -23.48 34.86 -17.38
C GLN A 505 -23.96 34.46 -15.97
N VAL A 506 -24.59 33.29 -15.83
CA VAL A 506 -25.07 32.77 -14.54
C VAL A 506 -23.94 32.62 -13.53
N ILE A 507 -22.78 32.10 -13.94
CA ILE A 507 -21.62 31.95 -13.06
C ILE A 507 -21.02 33.32 -12.72
N ASN A 508 -20.84 34.19 -13.71
CA ASN A 508 -20.31 35.55 -13.53
C ASN A 508 -21.16 36.38 -12.56
N ASP A 509 -22.49 36.38 -12.73
CA ASP A 509 -23.42 37.12 -11.87
C ASP A 509 -23.46 36.53 -10.45
N HIS A 510 -23.36 35.20 -10.30
CA HIS A 510 -23.26 34.55 -8.99
C HIS A 510 -21.98 34.93 -8.27
N LEU A 511 -20.82 34.84 -8.92
CA LEU A 511 -19.51 35.22 -8.36
C LEU A 511 -19.48 36.72 -8.00
N ARG A 512 -20.02 37.60 -8.85
CA ARG A 512 -20.16 39.04 -8.56
C ARG A 512 -21.01 39.28 -7.31
N LYS A 513 -22.13 38.56 -7.16
CA LYS A 513 -23.00 38.64 -5.97
C LYS A 513 -22.28 38.13 -4.72
N ARG A 514 -21.55 37.00 -4.83
CA ARG A 514 -20.71 36.44 -3.74
C ARG A 514 -19.64 37.43 -3.28
N ARG A 515 -18.94 38.09 -4.21
CA ARG A 515 -17.93 39.13 -3.90
C ARG A 515 -18.54 40.26 -3.07
N GLN A 516 -19.72 40.74 -3.45
CA GLN A 516 -20.45 41.79 -2.75
C GLN A 516 -20.93 41.35 -1.36
N GLU A 517 -21.51 40.14 -1.25
CA GLU A 517 -21.98 39.56 0.03
C GLU A 517 -20.84 39.38 1.04
N LEU A 518 -19.69 38.86 0.58
CA LEU A 518 -18.50 38.63 1.41
C LEU A 518 -17.66 39.90 1.63
N LYS A 519 -17.96 41.00 0.92
CA LYS A 519 -17.19 42.25 0.92
C LYS A 519 -15.70 42.05 0.57
N LEU A 520 -15.44 41.19 -0.41
CA LEU A 520 -14.08 40.90 -0.90
C LEU A 520 -13.58 42.02 -1.82
N ASP A 521 -12.32 42.39 -1.67
CA ASP A 521 -11.64 43.34 -2.56
C ASP A 521 -11.62 42.85 -4.01
N ILE A 522 -11.45 43.76 -4.97
CA ILE A 522 -11.57 43.47 -6.42
C ILE A 522 -10.60 42.40 -6.93
N ASP A 523 -9.46 42.22 -6.25
CA ASP A 523 -8.41 41.26 -6.60
C ASP A 523 -8.40 40.01 -5.71
N SER A 524 -9.28 39.93 -4.70
CA SER A 524 -9.40 38.72 -3.88
C SER A 524 -10.07 37.58 -4.67
N PRO A 525 -9.64 36.32 -4.53
CA PRO A 525 -10.33 35.18 -5.11
C PRO A 525 -11.77 35.06 -4.58
N VAL A 526 -12.71 34.71 -5.45
CA VAL A 526 -14.11 34.43 -5.09
C VAL A 526 -14.51 33.09 -5.69
N TRP A 527 -15.24 32.29 -4.92
CA TRP A 527 -15.56 30.88 -5.23
C TRP A 527 -17.07 30.66 -5.31
N LEU A 528 -17.49 29.59 -5.99
CA LEU A 528 -18.91 29.26 -6.17
C LEU A 528 -19.63 29.03 -4.82
N VAL A 529 -18.93 28.48 -3.83
CA VAL A 529 -19.45 28.18 -2.50
C VAL A 529 -18.42 28.53 -1.43
N GLY A 530 -18.90 29.04 -0.28
CA GLY A 530 -18.06 29.37 0.87
C GLY A 530 -16.95 30.40 0.55
N ASP A 531 -15.74 30.08 1.00
CA ASP A 531 -14.55 30.93 1.07
C ASP A 531 -13.31 30.34 0.35
N ARG A 532 -13.43 29.15 -0.27
CA ARG A 532 -12.31 28.42 -0.88
C ARG A 532 -12.71 27.64 -2.13
N CYS A 533 -11.72 27.35 -2.98
CA CYS A 533 -11.88 26.52 -4.18
C CYS A 533 -12.26 25.08 -3.79
N THR A 534 -13.24 24.51 -4.49
CA THR A 534 -13.76 23.16 -4.24
C THR A 534 -13.75 22.28 -5.49
N TYR A 535 -14.10 21.00 -5.36
CA TYR A 535 -14.40 20.14 -6.51
C TYR A 535 -15.54 20.71 -7.38
N GLY A 536 -16.45 21.49 -6.79
CA GLY A 536 -17.51 22.19 -7.51
C GLY A 536 -16.93 23.19 -8.49
N ASP A 537 -15.97 24.01 -8.06
CA ASP A 537 -15.28 24.97 -8.92
C ASP A 537 -14.44 24.27 -10.00
N LEU A 538 -13.52 23.40 -9.57
CA LEU A 538 -12.55 22.72 -10.44
C LEU A 538 -13.22 21.90 -11.56
N SER A 539 -14.45 21.43 -11.34
CA SER A 539 -15.20 20.65 -12.33
C SER A 539 -15.43 21.38 -13.67
N PHE A 540 -15.40 22.71 -13.69
CA PHE A 540 -15.61 23.54 -14.87
C PHE A 540 -14.34 23.74 -15.72
N VAL A 541 -13.14 23.61 -15.13
CA VAL A 541 -11.86 23.97 -15.77
C VAL A 541 -11.65 23.35 -17.16
N PRO A 542 -11.83 22.04 -17.39
CA PRO A 542 -11.57 21.44 -18.71
C PRO A 542 -12.49 21.96 -19.81
N TRP A 543 -13.72 22.33 -19.47
CA TRP A 543 -14.68 22.89 -20.41
C TRP A 543 -14.50 24.41 -20.61
N ASN A 544 -14.02 25.13 -19.59
CA ASN A 544 -13.58 26.53 -19.75
C ASN A 544 -12.41 26.63 -20.73
N ILE A 545 -11.43 25.71 -20.66
CA ILE A 545 -10.31 25.67 -21.62
C ILE A 545 -10.81 25.46 -23.06
N LEU A 546 -11.74 24.53 -23.29
CA LEU A 546 -12.35 24.36 -24.62
C LEU A 546 -13.18 25.58 -25.05
N LEU A 547 -13.82 26.28 -24.12
CA LEU A 547 -14.53 27.52 -24.40
C LEU A 547 -13.57 28.60 -24.94
N LEU A 548 -12.44 28.79 -24.27
CA LEU A 548 -11.44 29.80 -24.61
C LEU A 548 -10.62 29.49 -25.87
N THR A 549 -10.58 28.23 -26.31
CA THR A 549 -9.69 27.78 -27.41
C THR A 549 -10.41 27.29 -28.66
N ALA A 550 -11.67 26.87 -28.58
CA ALA A 550 -12.34 26.19 -29.70
C ALA A 550 -13.86 26.40 -29.81
N LEU A 551 -14.57 26.82 -28.76
CA LEU A 551 -16.05 26.83 -28.78
C LEU A 551 -16.67 27.92 -29.67
N PHE A 552 -15.94 29.02 -29.88
CA PHE A 552 -16.35 30.21 -30.63
C PHE A 552 -15.26 30.61 -31.64
N PRO A 553 -14.98 29.79 -32.68
CA PRO A 553 -13.86 30.04 -33.60
C PRO A 553 -14.06 31.27 -34.50
N ASP A 554 -15.32 31.55 -34.86
CA ASP A 554 -15.70 32.61 -35.81
C ASP A 554 -16.34 33.83 -35.11
N GLU A 555 -16.30 33.89 -33.78
CA GLU A 555 -16.96 34.92 -32.97
C GLU A 555 -15.94 35.54 -31.98
N GLU A 556 -15.66 36.85 -32.05
CA GLU A 556 -14.74 37.53 -31.13
C GLU A 556 -15.37 37.64 -29.73
N LEU A 557 -15.10 36.65 -28.88
CA LEU A 557 -15.47 36.64 -27.47
C LEU A 557 -14.36 37.29 -26.63
N LYS A 558 -14.70 38.17 -25.68
CA LYS A 558 -13.74 38.79 -24.75
C LYS A 558 -14.14 38.50 -23.30
N PRO A 559 -13.90 37.28 -22.79
CA PRO A 559 -14.39 36.87 -21.48
C PRO A 559 -13.94 37.78 -20.31
N GLU A 560 -12.80 38.44 -20.44
CA GLU A 560 -12.29 39.44 -19.51
C GLU A 560 -13.10 40.75 -19.48
N GLU A 561 -13.76 41.11 -20.58
CA GLU A 561 -14.66 42.27 -20.70
C GLU A 561 -16.13 41.86 -20.45
N ASP A 562 -16.58 40.78 -21.11
CA ASP A 562 -17.95 40.28 -21.10
C ASP A 562 -18.34 39.61 -19.76
N TYR A 563 -17.40 38.86 -19.16
CA TYR A 563 -17.62 38.00 -17.98
C TYR A 563 -16.49 38.10 -16.94
N PRO A 564 -16.15 39.30 -16.45
CA PRO A 564 -14.91 39.57 -15.71
C PRO A 564 -14.73 38.73 -14.44
N GLU A 565 -15.80 38.42 -13.69
CA GLU A 565 -15.71 37.59 -12.49
C GLU A 565 -15.54 36.10 -12.82
N TRP A 566 -16.19 35.62 -13.89
CA TRP A 566 -15.97 34.26 -14.41
C TRP A 566 -14.53 34.11 -14.92
N PHE A 567 -14.00 35.12 -15.63
CA PHE A 567 -12.63 35.08 -16.16
C PHE A 567 -11.61 35.07 -15.02
N LYS A 568 -11.72 35.98 -14.05
CA LYS A 568 -10.89 35.98 -12.83
C LYS A 568 -10.93 34.63 -12.11
N TRP A 569 -12.12 34.11 -11.81
CA TRP A 569 -12.28 32.80 -11.17
C TRP A 569 -11.65 31.65 -11.97
N HIS A 570 -11.69 31.69 -13.31
CA HIS A 570 -10.99 30.71 -14.12
C HIS A 570 -9.46 30.86 -14.03
N GLN A 571 -8.94 32.10 -14.07
CA GLN A 571 -7.50 32.37 -13.88
C GLN A 571 -7.00 31.86 -12.52
N GLU A 572 -7.74 32.14 -11.44
CA GLU A 572 -7.45 31.64 -10.09
C GLU A 572 -7.39 30.10 -10.03
N MET A 573 -8.27 29.41 -10.76
CA MET A 573 -8.22 27.94 -10.82
C MET A 573 -7.04 27.41 -11.62
N ILE A 574 -6.71 27.98 -12.79
CA ILE A 574 -5.59 27.47 -13.61
C ILE A 574 -4.22 27.86 -13.08
N ALA A 575 -4.13 28.89 -12.23
CA ALA A 575 -2.92 29.25 -11.49
C ALA A 575 -2.56 28.25 -10.38
N ARG A 576 -3.50 27.36 -9.98
CA ARG A 576 -3.24 26.33 -8.97
C ARG A 576 -2.21 25.32 -9.50
N PRO A 577 -1.15 24.96 -8.73
CA PRO A 577 -0.08 24.10 -9.23
C PRO A 577 -0.54 22.77 -9.84
N ALA A 578 -1.47 22.07 -9.17
CA ALA A 578 -2.01 20.79 -9.64
C ALA A 578 -2.81 20.93 -10.95
N VAL A 579 -3.51 22.06 -11.14
CA VAL A 579 -4.26 22.35 -12.37
C VAL A 579 -3.31 22.72 -13.51
N ALA A 580 -2.34 23.60 -13.26
CA ALA A 580 -1.31 23.96 -14.24
C ALA A 580 -0.52 22.73 -14.73
N GLU A 581 -0.20 21.80 -13.83
CA GLU A 581 0.45 20.53 -14.15
C GLU A 581 -0.45 19.64 -15.02
N ALA A 582 -1.74 19.47 -14.67
CA ALA A 582 -2.70 18.73 -15.49
C ALA A 582 -2.87 19.33 -16.91
N LEU A 583 -2.88 20.67 -17.03
CA LEU A 583 -2.98 21.35 -18.32
C LEU A 583 -1.71 21.15 -19.17
N LYS A 584 -0.53 21.11 -18.55
CA LYS A 584 0.73 20.78 -19.23
C LYS A 584 0.77 19.33 -19.72
N GLU A 585 0.33 18.37 -18.89
CA GLU A 585 0.19 16.97 -19.30
C GLU A 585 -0.83 16.82 -20.44
N ARG A 586 -1.93 17.58 -20.42
CA ARG A 586 -2.91 17.60 -21.51
C ARG A 586 -2.33 18.12 -22.81
N ALA A 587 -1.60 19.23 -22.79
CA ALA A 587 -0.91 19.75 -23.97
C ALA A 587 0.07 18.72 -24.54
N HIS A 588 0.89 18.11 -23.67
CA HIS A 588 1.85 17.09 -24.06
C HIS A 588 1.19 15.84 -24.67
N ALA A 589 0.09 15.36 -24.09
CA ALA A 589 -0.68 14.26 -24.67
C ALA A 589 -1.24 14.61 -26.06
N MET A 590 -1.75 15.84 -26.24
CA MET A 590 -2.27 16.33 -27.52
C MET A 590 -1.18 16.51 -28.59
N GLU A 591 0.06 16.77 -28.19
CA GLU A 591 1.22 16.92 -29.10
C GLU A 591 1.87 15.57 -29.48
N THR A 592 1.86 14.59 -28.57
CA THR A 592 2.70 13.37 -28.70
C THR A 592 1.93 12.09 -28.94
N MET A 593 0.63 12.05 -28.65
CA MET A 593 -0.20 10.88 -28.90
C MET A 593 -0.92 11.06 -30.23
N GLU A 594 -0.77 10.09 -31.13
CA GLU A 594 -1.59 10.04 -32.33
C GLU A 594 -2.99 9.54 -31.97
N ASP A 595 -4.00 10.29 -32.39
CA ASP A 595 -5.38 9.83 -32.37
C ASP A 595 -5.99 9.82 -33.75
N THR A 596 -6.39 8.62 -34.13
CA THR A 596 -7.05 8.32 -35.38
C THR A 596 -8.48 8.84 -35.47
N ALA A 597 -9.00 9.71 -34.59
CA ALA A 597 -10.32 10.33 -34.81
C ALA A 597 -10.43 10.99 -36.21
N ALA A 598 -9.33 11.58 -36.72
CA ALA A 598 -9.26 12.11 -38.08
C ALA A 598 -9.13 11.03 -39.19
N ALA A 599 -8.79 9.78 -38.84
CA ALA A 599 -8.64 8.64 -39.76
C ALA A 599 -9.78 7.61 -39.67
N VAL A 600 -10.61 7.66 -38.61
CA VAL A 600 -11.83 6.86 -38.42
C VAL A 600 -13.05 7.61 -38.97
N LEU A 601 -13.00 8.93 -39.04
CA LEU A 601 -13.92 9.71 -39.86
C LEU A 601 -13.58 9.50 -41.35
N PRO A 602 -14.57 9.30 -42.24
CA PRO A 602 -14.30 9.16 -43.66
C PRO A 602 -13.57 10.40 -44.18
N GLN A 603 -12.43 10.19 -44.86
CA GLN A 603 -11.68 11.27 -45.48
C GLN A 603 -12.54 11.97 -46.53
N ARG A 604 -12.31 13.27 -46.71
CA ARG A 604 -12.97 14.04 -47.76
C ARG A 604 -12.46 13.57 -49.12
N GLU A 605 -13.35 12.99 -49.93
CA GLU A 605 -13.33 13.22 -51.37
C GLU A 605 -14.21 14.46 -51.64
N ASP A 606 -13.80 15.28 -52.62
CA ASP A 606 -14.17 16.69 -52.76
C ASP A 606 -15.63 16.99 -53.19
#